data_AF-A0A353ZAV4-F1
#
_entry.id   AF-A0A353ZAV4-F1
#
_cell.length_a   1.000
_cell.length_b   1.000
_cell.length_c   1.000
_cell.angle_alpha   90.00
_cell.angle_beta   90.00
_cell.angle_gamma   90.00
#
_symmetry.space_group_name_H-M   'P 1'
#
loop_
_entity.id
_entity.type
_entity.pdbx_description
1 polymer ?
#
loop_
_entity_poly.entity_id
_entity_poly.type
_entity_poly.pdbx_seq_one_letter_code
_entity_poly.pdbx_strand_id
1 'polypeptide(L)'
;ILESLFRIFPSVDRGVILLKHPTTGQMIPRATRHRKAQEDESVVLSRAIVTMVLEKRQGILSADALGPYDPSESLANFKMRSMMCVPLLGLSGEPIGLIHIDTRNMEEKFNQDDLDLLAAIAGQAALNYETARLFESHLAKQKYDTEMGMAADVQRALLPSVLPRLDGYEFFASYESAQAVGGDYYDCRVQEGSRVWVAFGDVAGKGVAASLIMSRLSSVVQSTFEFVPDVGEALARINTHMNANMIEGRFVTLVLASLDLTTHEVAIASGGHMSPLVRRVDGTVEEFPETVIGFPVGIVDDVGCEVVRRTLNPGETIVIYTDGVSEAHDPQEKLYGTDRLRELVSRSSAEPARLGKAILDDVRKHAAGSPQNDDITLMVFGRSPSPAN
;
A
#
# COMPACT_ATOMS: atom_id res chain seq x y z
N ILE A 1 24.54 -1.97 29.49
CA ILE A 1 25.86 -1.84 28.85
C ILE A 1 26.79 -0.96 29.68
N LEU A 2 26.56 0.35 29.80
CA LEU A 2 27.46 1.24 30.57
C LEU A 2 27.68 0.80 32.03
N GLU A 3 26.66 0.24 32.69
CA GLU A 3 26.82 -0.32 34.04
C GLU A 3 27.85 -1.45 34.10
N SER A 4 27.77 -2.38 33.15
CA SER A 4 28.69 -3.50 33.03
C SER A 4 30.09 -3.02 32.70
N LEU A 5 30.23 -2.04 31.80
CA LEU A 5 31.52 -1.46 31.44
C LEU A 5 32.21 -0.82 32.66
N PHE A 6 31.48 -0.11 33.52
CA PHE A 6 32.06 0.50 34.73
C PHE A 6 32.48 -0.53 35.79
N ARG A 7 31.92 -1.75 35.75
CA ARG A 7 32.35 -2.88 36.59
C ARG A 7 33.55 -3.62 35.99
N ILE A 8 33.57 -3.80 34.67
CA ILE A 8 34.65 -4.47 33.93
C ILE A 8 35.91 -3.62 33.90
N PHE A 9 35.76 -2.30 33.80
CA PHE A 9 36.84 -1.32 33.80
C PHE A 9 36.72 -0.39 35.02
N PRO A 10 37.30 -0.79 36.18
CA PRO A 10 37.18 -0.04 37.43
C PRO A 10 37.81 1.36 37.39
N SER A 11 38.69 1.64 36.44
CA SER A 11 39.32 2.96 36.27
C SER A 11 38.43 3.95 35.50
N VAL A 12 37.35 3.50 34.83
CA VAL A 12 36.49 4.38 34.01
C VAL A 12 35.78 5.42 34.87
N ASP A 13 35.97 6.68 34.53
CA ASP A 13 35.28 7.82 35.15
C ASP A 13 34.00 8.16 34.39
N ARG A 14 34.03 8.10 33.06
CA ARG A 14 32.93 8.53 32.19
C ARG A 14 32.74 7.57 31.03
N GLY A 15 31.50 7.37 30.62
CA GLY A 15 31.15 6.56 29.46
C GLY A 15 29.91 7.09 28.75
N VAL A 16 29.92 6.99 27.43
CA VAL A 16 28.82 7.41 26.58
C VAL A 16 28.62 6.42 25.44
N ILE A 17 27.36 6.16 25.12
CA ILE A 17 26.96 5.42 23.93
C ILE A 17 26.28 6.41 23.01
N LEU A 18 26.85 6.60 21.81
CA LEU A 18 26.22 7.35 20.73
C LEU A 18 25.58 6.36 19.77
N LEU A 19 24.35 6.62 19.33
CA LEU A 19 23.73 5.88 18.23
C LEU A 19 23.41 6.82 17.08
N LYS A 20 23.53 6.30 15.86
CA LYS A 20 23.17 7.00 14.63
C LYS A 20 21.65 7.18 14.59
N HIS A 21 21.20 8.41 14.38
CA HIS A 21 19.79 8.70 14.16
C HIS A 21 19.35 8.13 12.80
N PRO A 22 18.24 7.38 12.72
CA PRO A 22 17.81 6.74 11.46
C PRO A 22 17.60 7.71 10.30
N THR A 23 16.97 8.86 10.55
CA THR A 23 16.62 9.85 9.52
C THR A 23 17.74 10.85 9.20
N THR A 24 18.38 11.44 10.23
CA THR A 24 19.37 12.52 10.03
C THR A 24 20.81 11.99 9.89
N GLY A 25 21.06 10.73 10.21
CA GLY A 25 22.39 10.14 10.21
C GLY A 25 23.34 10.68 11.29
N GLN A 26 22.89 11.60 12.14
CA GLN A 26 23.71 12.21 13.19
C GLN A 26 23.92 11.25 14.36
N MET A 27 25.09 11.31 14.99
CA MET A 27 25.39 10.55 16.20
C MET A 27 24.81 11.27 17.41
N ILE A 28 23.86 10.62 18.09
CA ILE A 28 23.14 11.19 19.24
C ILE A 28 23.47 10.38 20.49
N PRO A 29 23.81 11.04 21.62
CA PRO A 29 23.95 10.38 22.90
C PRO A 29 22.66 9.67 23.31
N ARG A 30 22.73 8.36 23.52
CA ARG A 30 21.59 7.54 23.99
C ARG A 30 21.73 7.10 25.43
N ALA A 31 22.96 7.01 25.91
CA ALA A 31 23.25 6.74 27.31
C ALA A 31 24.55 7.42 27.71
N THR A 32 24.58 8.01 28.90
CA THR A 32 25.77 8.56 29.53
C THR A 32 25.87 8.02 30.96
N ARG A 33 27.08 7.84 31.47
CA ARG A 33 27.33 7.44 32.85
C ARG A 33 28.60 8.06 33.38
N HIS A 34 28.55 8.57 34.60
CA HIS A 34 29.67 9.17 35.31
C HIS A 34 29.86 8.43 36.64
N ARG A 35 31.11 8.28 37.10
CA ARG A 35 31.44 7.61 38.36
C ARG A 35 31.14 8.49 39.57
N LYS A 36 31.38 9.80 39.47
CA LYS A 36 31.13 10.80 40.52
C LYS A 36 29.97 11.70 40.11
N ALA A 37 28.97 11.84 40.98
CA ALA A 37 27.73 12.57 40.71
C ALA A 37 27.88 14.11 40.64
N GLN A 38 29.02 14.67 41.05
CA GLN A 38 29.28 16.13 41.11
C GLN A 38 29.95 16.72 39.86
N GLU A 39 30.21 15.91 38.83
CA GLU A 39 30.86 16.38 37.60
C GLU A 39 29.83 16.60 36.48
N ASP A 40 29.34 17.83 36.40
CA ASP A 40 28.46 18.37 35.34
C ASP A 40 29.21 18.62 34.01
N GLU A 41 30.37 17.99 33.81
CA GLU A 41 31.08 18.03 32.53
C GLU A 41 30.42 17.05 31.57
N SER A 42 29.54 17.53 30.69
CA SER A 42 29.09 16.77 29.53
C SER A 42 30.27 16.04 28.86
N VAL A 43 30.08 14.78 28.48
CA VAL A 43 31.11 14.03 27.74
C VAL A 43 31.22 14.62 26.34
N VAL A 44 32.08 15.64 26.19
CA VAL A 44 32.35 16.27 24.89
C VAL A 44 33.32 15.38 24.12
N LEU A 45 32.79 14.59 23.19
CA LEU A 45 33.61 13.89 22.20
C LEU A 45 34.08 14.85 21.11
N SER A 46 35.37 14.81 20.80
CA SER A 46 35.89 15.49 19.61
C SER A 46 35.26 14.88 18.36
N ARG A 47 34.77 15.74 17.46
CA ARG A 47 34.27 15.32 16.14
C ARG A 47 35.30 14.50 15.38
N ALA A 48 36.59 14.81 15.51
CA ALA A 48 37.66 14.09 14.82
C ALA A 48 37.74 12.62 15.23
N ILE A 49 37.58 12.32 16.53
CA ILE A 49 37.62 10.94 17.05
C ILE A 49 36.37 10.17 16.57
N VAL A 50 35.21 10.81 16.66
CA VAL A 50 33.95 10.22 16.18
C VAL A 50 34.08 9.88 14.69
N THR A 51 34.49 10.85 13.86
CA THR A 51 34.70 10.63 12.43
C THR A 51 35.70 9.51 12.17
N MET A 52 36.85 9.51 12.85
CA MET A 52 37.90 8.52 12.62
C MET A 52 37.45 7.10 12.96
N VAL A 53 36.74 6.90 14.09
CA VAL A 53 36.20 5.59 14.48
C VAL A 53 35.16 5.09 13.47
N LEU A 54 34.29 5.98 13.00
CA LEU A 54 33.24 5.64 12.05
C LEU A 54 33.79 5.31 10.66
N GLU A 55 34.77 6.09 10.16
CA GLU A 55 35.39 5.88 8.85
C GLU A 55 36.29 4.64 8.84
N LYS A 56 37.15 4.48 9.85
CA LYS A 56 38.07 3.34 9.94
C LYS A 56 37.38 2.05 10.38
N ARG A 57 36.19 2.14 10.98
CA ARG A 57 35.43 1.00 11.53
C ARG A 57 36.25 0.18 12.54
N GLN A 58 37.14 0.85 13.27
CA GLN A 58 38.05 0.24 14.25
C GLN A 58 38.08 1.05 15.54
N GLY A 59 38.42 0.37 16.63
CA GLY A 59 38.63 0.99 17.93
C GLY A 59 39.86 1.90 17.93
N ILE A 60 39.81 2.96 18.73
CA ILE A 60 40.92 3.89 18.95
C ILE A 60 41.22 3.98 20.45
N LEU A 61 42.50 3.85 20.79
CA LEU A 61 43.04 4.16 22.10
C LEU A 61 43.69 5.56 22.07
N SER A 62 43.66 6.29 23.18
CA SER A 62 44.24 7.65 23.27
C SER A 62 45.71 7.75 22.81
N ALA A 63 46.50 6.68 22.93
CA ALA A 63 47.88 6.63 22.44
C ALA A 63 47.97 6.77 20.91
N ASP A 64 46.98 6.24 20.19
CA ASP A 64 46.92 6.22 18.72
C ASP A 64 46.24 7.49 18.15
N ALA A 65 45.46 8.18 18.96
CA ALA A 65 44.79 9.43 18.59
C ALA A 65 45.75 10.64 18.45
N LEU A 66 47.00 10.51 18.93
CA LEU A 66 48.04 11.55 18.90
C LEU A 66 48.93 11.45 17.63
N GLY A 67 48.33 11.17 16.47
CA GLY A 67 49.01 11.19 15.17
C GLY A 67 49.50 12.59 14.75
N PRO A 68 50.37 12.70 13.72
CA PRO A 68 51.08 13.95 13.39
C PRO A 68 50.24 15.07 12.76
N TYR A 69 48.92 14.92 12.65
CA TYR A 69 48.02 15.87 12.00
C TYR A 69 46.81 16.18 12.90
N ASP A 70 46.88 17.31 13.62
CA ASP A 70 45.87 18.38 13.71
C ASP A 70 45.98 19.17 15.05
N PRO A 71 46.45 20.43 15.03
CA PRO A 71 46.55 21.29 16.20
C PRO A 71 45.30 22.15 16.35
N SER A 72 44.18 21.58 16.82
CA SER A 72 43.01 22.37 17.26
C SER A 72 42.84 22.32 18.78
N GLU A 73 42.30 23.42 19.34
CA GLU A 73 42.39 23.93 20.73
C GLU A 73 41.89 23.03 21.89
N SER A 74 41.61 21.73 21.68
CA SER A 74 41.15 20.82 22.74
C SER A 74 42.26 19.92 23.34
N LEU A 75 43.49 19.99 22.83
CA LEU A 75 44.60 19.10 23.21
C LEU A 75 45.03 19.17 24.68
N ALA A 76 44.76 20.27 25.39
CA ALA A 76 45.15 20.43 26.80
C ALA A 76 44.40 19.48 27.76
N ASN A 77 43.11 19.20 27.50
CA ASN A 77 42.32 18.28 28.33
C ASN A 77 42.59 16.80 28.01
N PHE A 78 43.00 16.48 26.77
CA PHE A 78 43.31 15.11 26.35
C PHE A 78 44.65 14.59 26.92
N LYS A 79 45.63 15.47 27.16
CA LYS A 79 46.91 15.07 27.78
C LYS A 79 46.77 14.55 29.22
N MET A 80 45.63 14.77 29.86
CA MET A 80 45.34 14.33 31.24
C MET A 80 44.31 13.19 31.31
N ARG A 81 43.96 12.55 30.18
CA ARG A 81 42.95 11.48 30.13
C ARG A 81 43.43 10.30 29.27
N SER A 82 43.12 9.09 29.72
CA SER A 82 43.18 7.88 28.89
C SER A 82 41.77 7.53 28.42
N MET A 83 41.60 7.24 27.13
CA MET A 83 40.29 6.97 26.53
C MET A 83 40.32 5.80 25.54
N MET A 84 39.18 5.13 25.42
CA MET A 84 38.89 4.17 24.36
C MET A 84 37.59 4.57 23.66
N CYS A 85 37.59 4.42 22.34
CA CYS A 85 36.40 4.65 21.52
C CYS A 85 36.28 3.51 20.50
N VAL A 86 35.19 2.76 20.52
CA VAL A 86 34.98 1.62 19.61
C VAL A 86 33.66 1.79 18.86
N PRO A 87 33.59 1.39 17.58
CA PRO A 87 32.35 1.46 16.83
C PRO A 87 31.38 0.37 17.28
N LEU A 88 30.09 0.68 17.22
CA LEU A 88 29.04 -0.33 17.17
C LEU A 88 28.79 -0.63 15.70
N LEU A 89 29.21 -1.81 15.25
CA LEU A 89 29.06 -2.24 13.86
C LEU A 89 27.79 -3.09 13.72
N GLY A 90 26.91 -2.70 12.79
CA GLY A 90 25.74 -3.50 12.45
C GLY A 90 26.08 -4.73 11.61
N LEU A 91 25.06 -5.52 11.28
CA LEU A 91 25.13 -6.76 10.50
C LEU A 91 25.72 -6.56 9.11
N SER A 92 25.54 -5.37 8.51
CA SER A 92 26.15 -4.99 7.22
C SER A 92 27.60 -4.50 7.34
N GLY A 93 28.16 -4.45 8.56
CA GLY A 93 29.46 -3.84 8.83
C GLY A 93 29.45 -2.31 8.85
N GLU A 94 28.27 -1.69 8.75
CA GLU A 94 28.12 -0.23 8.85
C GLU A 94 28.04 0.21 10.32
N PRO A 95 28.70 1.32 10.70
CA PRO A 95 28.58 1.86 12.04
C PRO A 95 27.17 2.36 12.35
N ILE A 96 26.54 1.78 13.36
CA ILE A 96 25.24 2.19 13.90
C ILE A 96 25.38 3.08 15.14
N GLY A 97 26.60 3.26 15.62
CA GLY A 97 26.92 4.02 16.81
C GLY A 97 28.37 3.84 17.24
N LEU A 98 28.70 4.28 18.45
CA LEU A 98 29.98 4.03 19.10
C LEU A 98 29.84 4.01 20.62
N ILE A 99 30.78 3.36 21.28
CA ILE A 99 30.97 3.41 22.73
C ILE A 99 32.26 4.17 22.99
N HIS A 100 32.19 5.18 23.84
CA HIS A 100 33.35 5.90 24.32
C HIS A 100 33.42 5.80 25.84
N ILE A 101 34.60 5.49 26.36
CA ILE A 101 34.89 5.54 27.79
C ILE A 101 36.22 6.23 28.03
N ASP A 102 36.32 6.97 29.14
CA ASP A 102 37.54 7.67 29.53
C ASP A 102 37.79 7.63 31.04
N THR A 103 39.06 7.80 31.40
CA THR A 103 39.56 7.93 32.77
C THR A 103 40.53 9.09 32.87
N ARG A 104 40.52 9.78 34.01
CA ARG A 104 41.52 10.79 34.41
C ARG A 104 42.65 10.18 35.23
N ASN A 105 42.54 8.90 35.63
CA ASN A 105 43.60 8.22 36.36
C ASN A 105 44.76 7.84 35.42
N MET A 106 45.85 8.60 35.48
CA MET A 106 47.02 8.39 34.62
C MET A 106 47.93 7.25 35.09
N GLU A 107 47.68 6.67 36.27
CA GLU A 107 48.36 5.46 36.75
C GLU A 107 47.70 4.18 36.20
N GLU A 108 46.41 4.23 35.86
CA GLU A 108 45.61 3.12 35.34
C GLU A 108 45.14 3.39 33.90
N LYS A 109 46.10 3.62 32.99
CA LYS A 109 45.80 3.85 31.58
C LYS A 109 45.26 2.58 30.91
N PHE A 110 44.34 2.79 29.96
CA PHE A 110 43.86 1.72 29.10
C PHE A 110 44.98 1.25 28.17
N ASN A 111 45.02 -0.05 27.91
CA ASN A 111 45.95 -0.69 26.99
C ASN A 111 45.21 -1.33 25.80
N GLN A 112 45.94 -2.08 24.95
CA GLN A 112 45.35 -2.73 23.78
C GLN A 112 44.39 -3.88 24.16
N ASP A 113 44.69 -4.65 25.20
CA ASP A 113 43.82 -5.74 25.66
C ASP A 113 42.47 -5.19 26.17
N ASP A 114 42.49 -4.03 26.83
CA ASP A 114 41.28 -3.31 27.23
C ASP A 114 40.45 -2.87 26.02
N LEU A 115 41.12 -2.40 24.96
CA LEU A 115 40.46 -1.96 23.72
C LEU A 115 39.83 -3.14 22.99
N ASP A 116 40.52 -4.27 22.90
CA ASP A 116 40.03 -5.50 22.29
C ASP A 116 38.83 -6.06 23.06
N LEU A 117 38.89 -6.03 24.39
CA LEU A 117 37.75 -6.41 25.25
C LEU A 117 36.56 -5.47 25.04
N LEU A 118 36.79 -4.14 25.02
CA LEU A 118 35.73 -3.17 24.77
C LEU A 118 35.12 -3.36 23.37
N ALA A 119 35.94 -3.63 22.35
CA ALA A 119 35.49 -3.91 20.99
C ALA A 119 34.63 -5.18 20.91
N ALA A 120 35.01 -6.24 21.63
CA ALA A 120 34.20 -7.47 21.73
C ALA A 120 32.83 -7.20 22.39
N ILE A 121 32.82 -6.43 23.49
CA ILE A 121 31.57 -6.02 24.16
C ILE A 121 30.72 -5.14 23.24
N ALA A 122 31.34 -4.23 22.50
CA ALA A 122 30.66 -3.37 21.53
C ALA A 122 30.06 -4.19 20.38
N GLY A 123 30.76 -5.20 19.87
CA GLY A 123 30.22 -6.13 18.87
C GLY A 123 28.97 -6.85 19.37
N GLN A 124 29.02 -7.43 20.57
CA GLN A 124 27.85 -8.09 21.18
C GLN A 124 26.70 -7.10 21.45
N ALA A 125 27.02 -5.89 21.93
CA ALA A 125 26.03 -4.85 22.15
C ALA A 125 25.35 -4.39 20.85
N ALA A 126 26.13 -4.23 19.77
CA ALA A 126 25.62 -3.84 18.46
C ALA A 126 24.68 -4.91 17.88
N LEU A 127 25.08 -6.18 17.92
CA LEU A 127 24.24 -7.31 17.48
C LEU A 127 22.92 -7.39 18.24
N ASN A 128 22.96 -7.29 19.57
CA ASN A 128 21.76 -7.34 20.41
C ASN A 128 20.84 -6.15 20.14
N TYR A 129 21.40 -4.94 19.96
CA TYR A 129 20.63 -3.75 19.63
C TYR A 129 19.95 -3.87 18.26
N GLU A 130 20.66 -4.32 17.23
CA GLU A 130 20.06 -4.49 15.90
C GLU A 130 19.01 -5.58 15.88
N THR A 131 19.26 -6.70 16.57
CA THR A 131 18.29 -7.80 16.68
C THR A 131 17.01 -7.32 17.35
N ALA A 132 17.12 -6.57 18.47
CA ALA A 132 15.95 -5.99 19.14
C ALA A 132 15.21 -4.99 18.23
N ARG A 133 15.93 -4.09 17.54
CA ARG A 133 15.33 -3.12 16.60
C ARG A 133 14.58 -3.81 15.45
N LEU A 134 15.20 -4.83 14.85
CA LEU A 134 14.59 -5.60 13.77
C LEU A 134 13.35 -6.37 14.26
N PHE A 135 13.42 -6.94 15.46
CA PHE A 135 12.30 -7.62 16.07
C PHE A 135 11.12 -6.67 16.34
N GLU A 136 11.37 -5.47 16.89
CA GLU A 136 10.35 -4.44 17.06
C GLU A 136 9.72 -4.02 15.73
N SER A 137 10.53 -3.78 14.70
CA SER A 137 10.04 -3.44 13.36
C SER A 137 9.21 -4.58 12.75
N HIS A 138 9.59 -5.84 13.00
CA HIS A 138 8.87 -6.99 12.52
C HIS A 138 7.51 -7.13 13.22
N LEU A 139 7.46 -6.97 14.54
CA LEU A 139 6.21 -6.97 15.31
C LEU A 139 5.28 -5.83 14.87
N ALA A 140 5.80 -4.63 14.66
CA ALA A 140 5.02 -3.49 14.17
C ALA A 140 4.43 -3.78 12.78
N LYS A 141 5.23 -4.35 11.88
CA LYS A 141 4.76 -4.76 10.54
C LYS A 141 3.71 -5.87 10.61
N GLN A 142 3.95 -6.92 11.40
CA GLN A 142 2.98 -8.01 11.58
C GLN A 142 1.64 -7.51 12.11
N LYS A 143 1.67 -6.59 13.08
CA LYS A 143 0.45 -5.97 13.60
C LYS A 143 -0.28 -5.20 12.51
N TYR A 144 0.43 -4.39 11.73
CA TYR A 144 -0.13 -3.64 10.61
C TYR A 144 -0.74 -4.58 9.55
N ASP A 145 -0.02 -5.63 9.13
CA ASP A 145 -0.48 -6.60 8.14
C ASP A 145 -1.74 -7.34 8.63
N THR A 146 -1.81 -7.65 9.94
CA THR A 146 -3.00 -8.26 10.57
C THR A 146 -4.21 -7.32 10.53
N GLU A 147 -4.02 -6.06 10.93
CA GLU A 147 -5.09 -5.05 10.89
C GLU A 147 -5.58 -4.79 9.46
N MET A 148 -4.67 -4.73 8.48
CA MET A 148 -5.00 -4.58 7.07
C MET A 148 -5.74 -5.81 6.53
N GLY A 149 -5.35 -7.02 6.93
CA GLY A 149 -6.07 -8.26 6.55
C GLY A 149 -7.50 -8.27 7.07
N MET A 150 -7.73 -7.83 8.31
CA MET A 150 -9.08 -7.68 8.86
C MET A 150 -9.90 -6.64 8.09
N ALA A 151 -9.29 -5.51 7.71
CA ALA A 151 -9.95 -4.50 6.90
C ALA A 151 -10.34 -5.02 5.51
N ALA A 152 -9.47 -5.83 4.89
CA ALA A 152 -9.73 -6.50 3.62
C ALA A 152 -10.93 -7.45 3.70
N ASP A 153 -11.04 -8.23 4.78
CA ASP A 153 -12.16 -9.14 4.99
C ASP A 153 -13.48 -8.39 5.17
N VAL A 154 -13.48 -7.28 5.92
CA VAL A 154 -14.65 -6.41 6.08
C VAL A 154 -15.07 -5.80 4.75
N GLN A 155 -14.12 -5.27 3.97
CA GLN A 155 -14.42 -4.70 2.66
C GLN A 155 -14.98 -5.76 1.70
N ARG A 156 -14.39 -6.95 1.66
CA ARG A 156 -14.87 -8.04 0.81
C ARG A 156 -16.29 -8.46 1.17
N ALA A 157 -16.67 -8.37 2.45
CA ALA A 157 -18.04 -8.66 2.90
C ALA A 157 -19.08 -7.63 2.44
N LEU A 158 -18.66 -6.44 1.96
CA LEU A 158 -19.56 -5.46 1.34
C LEU A 158 -19.91 -5.80 -0.11
N LEU A 159 -19.07 -6.59 -0.78
CA LEU A 159 -19.30 -7.06 -2.13
C LEU A 159 -20.20 -8.32 -2.12
N PRO A 160 -21.03 -8.54 -3.15
CA PRO A 160 -21.85 -9.74 -3.23
C PRO A 160 -21.00 -11.02 -3.23
N SER A 161 -21.23 -11.90 -2.25
CA SER A 161 -20.60 -13.23 -2.22
C SER A 161 -21.24 -14.23 -3.19
N VAL A 162 -22.49 -13.97 -3.60
CA VAL A 162 -23.26 -14.80 -4.52
C VAL A 162 -24.00 -13.88 -5.49
N LEU A 163 -23.81 -14.12 -6.78
CA LEU A 163 -24.55 -13.43 -7.83
C LEU A 163 -25.92 -14.11 -8.07
N PRO A 164 -26.92 -13.37 -8.60
CA PRO A 164 -28.23 -13.94 -8.91
C PRO A 164 -28.14 -15.18 -9.80
N ARG A 165 -28.93 -16.21 -9.44
CA ARG A 165 -29.16 -17.39 -10.29
C ARG A 165 -30.55 -17.27 -10.90
N LEU A 166 -30.60 -16.99 -12.20
CA LEU A 166 -31.83 -16.69 -12.92
C LEU A 166 -31.88 -17.53 -14.20
N ASP A 167 -33.03 -18.14 -14.46
CA ASP A 167 -33.21 -18.93 -15.68
C ASP A 167 -33.05 -18.03 -16.92
N GLY A 168 -32.22 -18.48 -17.87
CA GLY A 168 -31.94 -17.72 -19.09
C GLY A 168 -30.92 -16.59 -18.94
N TYR A 169 -30.31 -16.40 -17.76
CA TYR A 169 -29.28 -15.38 -17.53
C TYR A 169 -28.10 -15.94 -16.75
N GLU A 170 -26.91 -15.43 -17.05
CA GLU A 170 -25.69 -15.77 -16.34
C GLU A 170 -24.95 -14.50 -15.93
N PHE A 171 -24.33 -14.54 -14.75
CA PHE A 171 -23.58 -13.44 -14.16
C PHE A 171 -22.23 -13.96 -13.67
N PHE A 172 -21.20 -13.15 -13.87
CA PHE A 172 -19.84 -13.37 -13.40
C PHE A 172 -19.29 -12.05 -12.87
N ALA A 173 -18.55 -12.10 -11.77
CA ALA A 173 -17.83 -10.96 -11.24
C ALA A 173 -16.49 -11.42 -10.65
N SER A 174 -15.49 -10.56 -10.72
CA SER A 174 -14.19 -10.74 -10.06
C SER A 174 -13.70 -9.40 -9.53
N TYR A 175 -13.00 -9.44 -8.40
CA TYR A 175 -12.37 -8.30 -7.75
C TYR A 175 -11.03 -8.75 -7.19
N GLU A 176 -9.95 -8.13 -7.68
CA GLU A 176 -8.57 -8.36 -7.27
C GLU A 176 -7.97 -7.00 -6.89
N SER A 177 -7.73 -6.75 -5.59
CA SER A 177 -7.16 -5.46 -5.16
C SER A 177 -5.64 -5.41 -5.37
N ALA A 178 -5.12 -4.23 -5.73
CA ALA A 178 -3.68 -3.97 -5.84
C ALA A 178 -3.00 -3.83 -4.47
N GLN A 179 -3.77 -3.50 -3.43
CA GLN A 179 -3.30 -3.39 -2.05
C GLN A 179 -4.12 -4.31 -1.15
N ALA A 180 -3.97 -4.18 0.17
CA ALA A 180 -4.80 -4.95 1.11
C ALA A 180 -6.29 -4.60 0.96
N VAL A 181 -6.60 -3.34 0.64
CA VAL A 181 -7.95 -2.81 0.43
C VAL A 181 -7.94 -1.88 -0.79
N GLY A 182 -9.08 -1.78 -1.46
CA GLY A 182 -9.20 -1.12 -2.76
C GLY A 182 -10.32 -0.09 -2.88
N GLY A 183 -10.41 0.60 -4.02
CA GLY A 183 -11.46 1.55 -4.39
C GLY A 183 -12.62 0.93 -5.18
N ASP A 184 -12.38 -0.16 -5.90
CA ASP A 184 -13.39 -0.73 -6.80
C ASP A 184 -14.60 -1.31 -6.06
N TYR A 185 -15.76 -1.19 -6.69
CA TYR A 185 -17.06 -1.64 -6.21
C TYR A 185 -17.83 -2.35 -7.31
N TYR A 186 -18.50 -3.44 -6.96
CA TYR A 186 -19.56 -4.00 -7.79
C TYR A 186 -20.70 -4.51 -6.93
N ASP A 187 -21.89 -4.55 -7.51
CA ASP A 187 -23.08 -5.14 -6.92
C ASP A 187 -24.01 -5.71 -7.98
N CYS A 188 -24.73 -6.77 -7.63
CA CYS A 188 -25.70 -7.39 -8.51
C CYS A 188 -26.82 -8.02 -7.68
N ARG A 189 -28.03 -7.52 -7.81
CA ARG A 189 -29.15 -7.95 -6.97
C ARG A 189 -30.47 -7.97 -7.70
N VAL A 190 -31.33 -8.90 -7.31
CA VAL A 190 -32.70 -8.99 -7.80
C VAL A 190 -33.58 -8.10 -6.94
N GLN A 191 -34.33 -7.19 -7.56
CA GLN A 191 -35.41 -6.44 -6.91
C GLN A 191 -36.74 -7.16 -7.12
N GLU A 192 -37.69 -6.96 -6.21
CA GLU A 192 -39.08 -7.38 -6.41
C GLU A 192 -39.62 -6.86 -7.76
N GLY A 193 -40.32 -7.70 -8.51
CA GLY A 193 -40.92 -7.32 -9.80
C GLY A 193 -40.08 -7.63 -11.05
N SER A 194 -39.26 -8.69 -11.02
CA SER A 194 -38.53 -9.21 -12.20
C SER A 194 -37.46 -8.27 -12.77
N ARG A 195 -36.77 -7.52 -11.90
CA ARG A 195 -35.67 -6.63 -12.29
C ARG A 195 -34.37 -7.02 -11.60
N VAL A 196 -33.28 -6.99 -12.34
CA VAL A 196 -31.92 -7.14 -11.79
C VAL A 196 -31.22 -5.80 -11.86
N TRP A 197 -30.64 -5.38 -10.75
CA TRP A 197 -29.81 -4.20 -10.69
C TRP A 197 -28.33 -4.58 -10.67
N VAL A 198 -27.54 -3.76 -11.35
CA VAL A 198 -26.09 -3.83 -11.39
C VAL A 198 -25.54 -2.47 -11.01
N ALA A 199 -24.58 -2.45 -10.12
CA ALA A 199 -23.74 -1.28 -9.87
C ALA A 199 -22.28 -1.69 -10.07
N PHE A 200 -21.50 -0.82 -10.67
CA PHE A 200 -20.08 -1.08 -10.92
C PHE A 200 -19.34 0.25 -10.93
N GLY A 201 -18.28 0.40 -10.15
CA GLY A 201 -17.58 1.66 -10.08
C GLY A 201 -16.21 1.57 -9.45
N ASP A 202 -15.49 2.66 -9.55
CA ASP A 202 -14.12 2.82 -9.06
C ASP A 202 -13.98 4.19 -8.37
N VAL A 203 -13.35 4.18 -7.19
CA VAL A 203 -13.05 5.37 -6.42
C VAL A 203 -11.65 5.86 -6.74
N ALA A 204 -11.53 7.12 -7.18
CA ALA A 204 -10.26 7.74 -7.49
C ALA A 204 -9.23 7.63 -6.34
N GLY A 205 -8.14 6.91 -6.62
CA GLY A 205 -7.05 6.62 -5.69
C GLY A 205 -7.10 5.20 -5.16
N LYS A 206 -6.25 4.89 -4.15
CA LYS A 206 -6.10 3.51 -3.67
C LYS A 206 -5.86 3.40 -2.18
N GLY A 207 -5.93 2.17 -1.68
CA GLY A 207 -5.71 1.83 -0.28
C GLY A 207 -6.86 2.29 0.61
N VAL A 208 -6.53 2.55 1.88
CA VAL A 208 -7.53 2.76 2.96
C VAL A 208 -8.47 3.95 2.69
N ALA A 209 -7.99 5.02 2.06
CA ALA A 209 -8.83 6.18 1.79
C ALA A 209 -9.91 5.86 0.74
N ALA A 210 -9.55 5.16 -0.34
CA ALA A 210 -10.48 4.74 -1.38
C ALA A 210 -11.49 3.71 -0.82
N SER A 211 -11.03 2.76 0.00
CA SER A 211 -11.87 1.72 0.59
C SER A 211 -12.97 2.25 1.51
N LEU A 212 -12.72 3.34 2.24
CA LEU A 212 -13.73 4.00 3.07
C LEU A 212 -14.81 4.68 2.24
N ILE A 213 -14.44 5.32 1.12
CA ILE A 213 -15.39 5.93 0.19
C ILE A 213 -16.19 4.84 -0.52
N MET A 214 -15.54 3.75 -0.94
CA MET A 214 -16.18 2.56 -1.50
C MET A 214 -17.21 1.97 -0.51
N SER A 215 -16.89 1.92 0.79
CA SER A 215 -17.81 1.43 1.83
C SER A 215 -19.06 2.31 1.96
N ARG A 216 -18.87 3.64 1.88
CA ARG A 216 -19.97 4.60 1.84
C ARG A 216 -20.81 4.41 0.57
N LEU A 217 -20.17 4.34 -0.59
CA LEU A 217 -20.83 4.11 -1.88
C LEU A 217 -21.70 2.86 -1.84
N SER A 218 -21.16 1.74 -1.36
CA SER A 218 -21.90 0.48 -1.23
C SER A 218 -23.19 0.65 -0.43
N SER A 219 -23.11 1.35 0.72
CA SER A 219 -24.29 1.61 1.57
C SER A 219 -25.32 2.48 0.86
N VAL A 220 -24.87 3.52 0.15
CA VAL A 220 -25.75 4.44 -0.59
C VAL A 220 -26.42 3.73 -1.76
N VAL A 221 -25.68 2.95 -2.54
CA VAL A 221 -26.22 2.16 -3.66
C VAL A 221 -27.21 1.11 -3.15
N GLN A 222 -26.90 0.42 -2.04
CA GLN A 222 -27.80 -0.54 -1.41
C GLN A 222 -29.13 0.09 -1.02
N SER A 223 -29.10 1.20 -0.29
CA SER A 223 -30.31 1.93 0.10
C SER A 223 -31.07 2.52 -1.10
N THR A 224 -30.38 2.96 -2.15
CA THR A 224 -31.03 3.63 -3.29
C THR A 224 -31.83 2.65 -4.14
N PHE A 225 -31.27 1.47 -4.47
CA PHE A 225 -31.97 0.48 -5.31
C PHE A 225 -33.22 -0.10 -4.65
N GLU A 226 -33.33 -0.04 -3.33
CA GLU A 226 -34.52 -0.52 -2.61
C GLU A 226 -35.76 0.33 -2.94
N PHE A 227 -35.58 1.63 -3.18
CA PHE A 227 -36.70 2.59 -3.27
C PHE A 227 -36.80 3.34 -4.61
N VAL A 228 -35.84 3.17 -5.52
CA VAL A 228 -35.76 3.94 -6.76
C VAL A 228 -35.77 3.00 -7.97
N PRO A 229 -36.80 3.05 -8.82
CA PRO A 229 -36.94 2.12 -9.94
C PRO A 229 -36.18 2.56 -11.21
N ASP A 230 -35.78 3.83 -11.33
CA ASP A 230 -35.10 4.35 -12.53
C ASP A 230 -33.59 4.56 -12.29
N VAL A 231 -32.76 4.10 -13.24
CA VAL A 231 -31.28 4.16 -13.13
C VAL A 231 -30.75 5.59 -13.12
N GLY A 232 -31.38 6.52 -13.85
CA GLY A 232 -30.97 7.92 -13.91
C GLY A 232 -31.29 8.64 -12.61
N GLU A 233 -32.50 8.43 -12.07
CA GLU A 233 -32.86 8.95 -10.75
C GLU A 233 -31.98 8.37 -9.64
N ALA A 234 -31.68 7.07 -9.71
CA ALA A 234 -30.79 6.42 -8.75
C ALA A 234 -29.39 7.07 -8.76
N LEU A 235 -28.81 7.28 -9.95
CA LEU A 235 -27.51 7.93 -10.08
C LEU A 235 -27.52 9.36 -9.53
N ALA A 236 -28.55 10.14 -9.83
CA ALA A 236 -28.68 11.51 -9.32
C ALA A 236 -28.76 11.55 -7.78
N ARG A 237 -29.50 10.62 -7.17
CA ARG A 237 -29.60 10.51 -5.70
C ARG A 237 -28.29 10.05 -5.06
N ILE A 238 -27.61 9.08 -5.68
CA ILE A 238 -26.27 8.65 -5.24
C ILE A 238 -25.30 9.82 -5.31
N ASN A 239 -25.30 10.58 -6.41
CA ASN A 239 -24.44 11.75 -6.57
C ASN A 239 -24.71 12.82 -5.51
N THR A 240 -25.98 13.18 -5.33
CA THR A 240 -26.40 14.15 -4.30
C THR A 240 -25.90 13.74 -2.92
N HIS A 241 -26.04 12.45 -2.58
CA HIS A 241 -25.57 11.95 -1.30
C HIS A 241 -24.04 12.02 -1.18
N MET A 242 -23.31 11.55 -2.20
CA MET A 242 -21.86 11.50 -2.18
C MET A 242 -21.24 12.90 -2.14
N ASN A 243 -21.76 13.85 -2.91
CA ASN A 243 -21.33 15.26 -2.93
C ASN A 243 -21.39 15.94 -1.56
N ALA A 244 -22.45 15.68 -0.78
CA ALA A 244 -22.72 16.40 0.47
C ALA A 244 -21.56 16.36 1.49
N ASN A 245 -20.67 15.37 1.40
CA ASN A 245 -19.46 15.26 2.23
C ASN A 245 -18.32 14.62 1.44
N MET A 246 -18.13 14.98 0.16
CA MET A 246 -17.03 14.42 -0.61
C MET A 246 -15.71 15.05 -0.14
N ILE A 247 -14.66 14.24 -0.05
CA ILE A 247 -13.31 14.72 0.25
C ILE A 247 -12.77 15.40 -1.02
N GLU A 248 -12.20 16.59 -0.89
CA GLU A 248 -11.61 17.32 -2.01
C GLU A 248 -10.61 16.45 -2.79
N GLY A 249 -10.72 16.44 -4.12
CA GLY A 249 -9.90 15.61 -4.99
C GLY A 249 -10.25 14.13 -5.03
N ARG A 250 -11.37 13.70 -4.43
CA ARG A 250 -11.91 12.34 -4.56
C ARG A 250 -13.20 12.35 -5.35
N PHE A 251 -13.36 11.36 -6.22
CA PHE A 251 -14.57 11.13 -6.99
C PHE A 251 -14.74 9.63 -7.22
N VAL A 252 -15.90 9.24 -7.71
CA VAL A 252 -16.25 7.87 -8.03
C VAL A 252 -16.72 7.82 -9.47
N THR A 253 -16.11 6.98 -10.29
CA THR A 253 -16.69 6.61 -11.58
C THR A 253 -17.71 5.48 -11.34
N LEU A 254 -18.91 5.59 -11.89
CA LEU A 254 -19.99 4.62 -11.61
C LEU A 254 -20.84 4.31 -12.85
N VAL A 255 -21.13 3.03 -13.08
CA VAL A 255 -22.17 2.54 -13.99
C VAL A 255 -23.27 1.90 -13.16
N LEU A 256 -24.51 2.32 -13.42
CA LEU A 256 -25.70 1.66 -12.94
C LEU A 256 -26.41 1.03 -14.13
N ALA A 257 -26.84 -0.23 -13.98
CA ALA A 257 -27.71 -0.87 -14.95
C ALA A 257 -28.92 -1.50 -14.27
N SER A 258 -30.05 -1.49 -14.97
CA SER A 258 -31.23 -2.28 -14.62
C SER A 258 -31.60 -3.17 -15.80
N LEU A 259 -31.79 -4.45 -15.54
CA LEU A 259 -32.23 -5.45 -16.50
C LEU A 259 -33.64 -5.88 -16.14
N ASP A 260 -34.59 -5.59 -17.02
CA ASP A 260 -35.96 -6.09 -16.91
C ASP A 260 -36.03 -7.51 -17.49
N LEU A 261 -36.36 -8.50 -16.67
CA LEU A 261 -36.37 -9.91 -17.08
C LEU A 261 -37.59 -10.26 -17.95
N THR A 262 -38.59 -9.39 -18.01
CA THR A 262 -39.81 -9.59 -18.82
C THR A 262 -39.61 -9.04 -20.23
N THR A 263 -39.10 -7.82 -20.35
CA THR A 263 -38.84 -7.17 -21.66
C THR A 263 -37.47 -7.50 -22.21
N HIS A 264 -36.57 -8.01 -21.36
CA HIS A 264 -35.15 -8.22 -21.65
C HIS A 264 -34.40 -6.93 -21.99
N GLU A 265 -34.92 -5.78 -21.55
CA GLU A 265 -34.29 -4.48 -21.75
C GLU A 265 -33.30 -4.17 -20.63
N VAL A 266 -32.13 -3.70 -21.01
CA VAL A 266 -31.11 -3.14 -20.13
C VAL A 266 -31.15 -1.62 -20.26
N ALA A 267 -31.41 -0.92 -19.16
CA ALA A 267 -31.25 0.52 -19.04
C ALA A 267 -29.96 0.83 -18.27
N ILE A 268 -29.12 1.74 -18.79
CA ILE A 268 -27.83 2.10 -18.20
C ILE A 268 -27.72 3.61 -18.01
N ALA A 269 -27.11 4.01 -16.90
CA ALA A 269 -26.66 5.37 -16.62
C ALA A 269 -25.19 5.32 -16.15
N SER A 270 -24.34 6.23 -16.65
CA SER A 270 -22.94 6.33 -16.24
C SER A 270 -22.63 7.70 -15.62
N GLY A 271 -22.02 7.70 -14.45
CA GLY A 271 -21.36 8.84 -13.82
C GLY A 271 -19.85 8.74 -14.05
N GLY A 272 -19.39 9.09 -15.24
CA GLY A 272 -17.97 9.22 -15.59
C GLY A 272 -17.18 7.91 -15.74
N HIS A 273 -17.83 6.75 -15.68
CA HIS A 273 -17.16 5.47 -15.91
C HIS A 273 -17.10 5.12 -17.39
N MET A 274 -16.12 4.27 -17.74
CA MET A 274 -15.96 3.78 -19.10
C MET A 274 -17.18 3.00 -19.60
N SER A 275 -17.45 3.12 -20.90
CA SER A 275 -18.60 2.48 -21.53
C SER A 275 -18.51 0.96 -21.44
N PRO A 276 -19.58 0.27 -21.00
CA PRO A 276 -19.66 -1.19 -21.07
C PRO A 276 -19.50 -1.69 -22.51
N LEU A 277 -18.82 -2.83 -22.66
CA LEU A 277 -18.75 -3.54 -23.93
C LEU A 277 -19.96 -4.44 -24.08
N VAL A 278 -20.56 -4.49 -25.28
CA VAL A 278 -21.64 -5.39 -25.65
C VAL A 278 -21.12 -6.33 -26.72
N ARG A 279 -21.00 -7.61 -26.38
CA ARG A 279 -20.68 -8.67 -27.32
C ARG A 279 -21.97 -9.19 -27.96
N ARG A 280 -22.11 -9.01 -29.26
CA ARG A 280 -23.21 -9.54 -30.08
C ARG A 280 -23.05 -11.04 -30.34
N VAL A 281 -24.12 -11.66 -30.84
CA VAL A 281 -24.14 -13.10 -31.16
C VAL A 281 -23.11 -13.46 -32.23
N ASP A 282 -22.91 -12.58 -33.22
CA ASP A 282 -21.92 -12.75 -34.29
C ASP A 282 -20.46 -12.48 -33.85
N GLY A 283 -20.25 -12.11 -32.59
CA GLY A 283 -18.95 -11.78 -32.03
C GLY A 283 -18.54 -10.33 -32.24
N THR A 284 -19.34 -9.50 -32.90
CA THR A 284 -19.08 -8.05 -32.94
C THR A 284 -19.15 -7.45 -31.54
N VAL A 285 -18.29 -6.47 -31.26
CA VAL A 285 -18.22 -5.79 -29.97
C VAL A 285 -18.60 -4.34 -30.19
N GLU A 286 -19.64 -3.90 -29.50
CA GLU A 286 -20.12 -2.54 -29.51
C GLU A 286 -19.92 -1.89 -28.14
N GLU A 287 -19.94 -0.56 -28.11
CA GLU A 287 -19.99 0.22 -26.88
C GLU A 287 -21.32 0.97 -26.78
N PHE A 288 -21.65 1.40 -25.57
CA PHE A 288 -22.69 2.39 -25.37
C PHE A 288 -22.24 3.75 -25.92
N PRO A 289 -23.18 4.59 -26.42
CA PRO A 289 -22.83 5.91 -26.94
C PRO A 289 -22.10 6.75 -25.89
N GLU A 290 -21.14 7.58 -26.31
CA GLU A 290 -20.42 8.48 -25.40
C GLU A 290 -21.35 9.45 -24.65
N THR A 291 -22.54 9.73 -25.18
CA THR A 291 -23.57 10.56 -24.51
C THR A 291 -24.06 9.98 -23.19
N VAL A 292 -23.79 8.70 -22.92
CA VAL A 292 -24.08 8.03 -21.66
C VAL A 292 -23.09 8.43 -20.56
N ILE A 293 -21.89 8.88 -20.92
CA ILE A 293 -20.82 9.20 -19.98
C ILE A 293 -21.09 10.59 -19.38
N GLY A 294 -21.76 10.60 -18.22
CA GLY A 294 -21.89 11.80 -17.39
C GLY A 294 -20.59 12.15 -16.65
N PHE A 295 -20.65 13.13 -15.75
CA PHE A 295 -19.52 13.44 -14.88
C PHE A 295 -19.32 12.37 -13.78
N PRO A 296 -18.09 12.13 -13.30
CA PRO A 296 -17.89 11.30 -12.12
C PRO A 296 -18.68 11.80 -10.92
N VAL A 297 -19.21 10.84 -10.15
CA VAL A 297 -19.93 11.09 -8.90
C VAL A 297 -18.99 11.76 -7.90
N GLY A 298 -19.44 12.83 -7.25
CA GLY A 298 -18.60 13.56 -6.29
C GLY A 298 -18.02 14.89 -6.80
N ILE A 299 -18.17 15.20 -8.10
CA ILE A 299 -17.50 16.37 -8.72
C ILE A 299 -18.46 17.55 -8.92
N VAL A 300 -19.65 17.30 -9.47
CA VAL A 300 -20.63 18.33 -9.83
C VAL A 300 -22.00 17.95 -9.27
N ASP A 301 -22.88 18.93 -9.04
CA ASP A 301 -24.23 18.68 -8.50
C ASP A 301 -25.10 17.88 -9.47
N ASP A 302 -25.01 18.18 -10.76
CA ASP A 302 -25.71 17.46 -11.83
C ASP A 302 -24.71 16.63 -12.65
N VAL A 303 -24.88 15.30 -12.59
CA VAL A 303 -24.06 14.34 -13.34
C VAL A 303 -24.29 14.46 -14.85
N GLY A 304 -25.46 14.94 -15.27
CA GLY A 304 -25.77 15.21 -16.68
C GLY A 304 -25.71 13.96 -17.59
N CYS A 305 -26.18 12.80 -17.12
CA CYS A 305 -26.14 11.56 -17.91
C CYS A 305 -27.45 11.28 -18.66
N GLU A 306 -27.36 10.77 -19.88
CA GLU A 306 -28.49 10.19 -20.62
C GLU A 306 -28.67 8.71 -20.25
N VAL A 307 -29.92 8.31 -19.96
CA VAL A 307 -30.26 6.88 -19.76
C VAL A 307 -30.43 6.22 -21.11
N VAL A 308 -29.51 5.30 -21.45
CA VAL A 308 -29.62 4.50 -22.68
C VAL A 308 -30.24 3.15 -22.40
N ARG A 309 -31.19 2.77 -23.26
CA ARG A 309 -31.92 1.51 -23.20
C ARG A 309 -31.56 0.65 -24.40
N ARG A 310 -31.35 -0.64 -24.18
CA ARG A 310 -31.10 -1.64 -25.24
C ARG A 310 -31.72 -2.98 -24.87
N THR A 311 -32.29 -3.67 -25.85
CA THR A 311 -32.71 -5.07 -25.67
C THR A 311 -31.49 -5.99 -25.65
N LEU A 312 -31.40 -6.86 -24.65
CA LEU A 312 -30.38 -7.92 -24.55
C LEU A 312 -30.94 -9.21 -25.17
N ASN A 313 -30.46 -9.50 -26.38
CA ASN A 313 -30.89 -10.67 -27.14
C ASN A 313 -30.25 -11.96 -26.61
N PRO A 314 -30.88 -13.14 -26.82
CA PRO A 314 -30.27 -14.41 -26.45
C PRO A 314 -28.88 -14.58 -27.07
N GLY A 315 -27.89 -14.94 -26.25
CA GLY A 315 -26.49 -15.09 -26.64
C GLY A 315 -25.66 -13.80 -26.61
N GLU A 316 -26.25 -12.66 -26.27
CA GLU A 316 -25.52 -11.40 -26.06
C GLU A 316 -25.05 -11.25 -24.61
N THR A 317 -23.91 -10.58 -24.46
CA THR A 317 -23.22 -10.43 -23.18
C THR A 317 -22.68 -9.02 -23.02
N ILE A 318 -22.79 -8.47 -21.82
CA ILE A 318 -22.26 -7.17 -21.41
C ILE A 318 -21.03 -7.40 -20.53
N VAL A 319 -19.98 -6.62 -20.76
CA VAL A 319 -18.74 -6.62 -19.98
C VAL A 319 -18.50 -5.20 -19.44
N ILE A 320 -18.34 -5.09 -18.13
CA ILE A 320 -17.97 -3.86 -17.41
C ILE A 320 -16.66 -4.15 -16.68
N TYR A 321 -15.70 -3.24 -16.76
CA TYR A 321 -14.35 -3.43 -16.23
C TYR A 321 -13.79 -2.10 -15.70
N THR A 322 -12.86 -2.17 -14.75
CA THR A 322 -12.10 -0.99 -14.27
C THR A 322 -10.83 -0.80 -15.07
N ASP A 323 -10.23 0.39 -14.96
CA ASP A 323 -9.01 0.74 -15.68
C ASP A 323 -7.83 -0.16 -15.32
N GLY A 324 -7.81 -0.78 -14.15
CA GLY A 324 -6.83 -1.81 -13.79
C GLY A 324 -6.75 -2.98 -14.79
N VAL A 325 -7.81 -3.26 -15.56
CA VAL A 325 -7.74 -4.20 -16.70
C VAL A 325 -6.98 -3.61 -17.88
N SER A 326 -7.36 -2.40 -18.32
CA SER A 326 -6.76 -1.77 -19.52
C SER A 326 -5.36 -1.20 -19.28
N GLU A 327 -5.05 -0.82 -18.05
CA GLU A 327 -3.80 -0.21 -17.62
C GLU A 327 -2.85 -1.21 -16.92
N ALA A 328 -3.23 -2.49 -16.86
CA ALA A 328 -2.29 -3.55 -16.50
C ALA A 328 -1.06 -3.47 -17.40
N HIS A 329 0.13 -3.42 -16.81
CA HIS A 329 1.39 -3.24 -17.55
C HIS A 329 2.22 -4.51 -17.54
N ASP A 330 2.94 -4.75 -18.63
CA ASP A 330 3.96 -5.79 -18.71
C ASP A 330 5.30 -5.32 -18.09
N PRO A 331 6.35 -6.17 -18.02
CA PRO A 331 7.65 -5.77 -17.48
C PRO A 331 8.40 -4.70 -18.30
N GLN A 332 7.85 -4.26 -19.43
CA GLN A 332 8.35 -3.15 -20.25
C GLN A 332 7.48 -1.88 -20.08
N GLU A 333 6.60 -1.84 -19.08
CA GLU A 333 5.67 -0.74 -18.82
C GLU A 333 4.66 -0.49 -19.96
N LYS A 334 4.44 -1.50 -20.83
CA LYS A 334 3.43 -1.39 -21.88
C LYS A 334 2.08 -1.80 -21.32
N LEU A 335 1.07 -0.95 -21.50
CA LEU A 335 -0.31 -1.21 -21.07
C LEU A 335 -0.98 -2.31 -21.92
N TYR A 336 -1.91 -3.03 -21.29
CA TYR A 336 -2.74 -4.07 -21.91
C TYR A 336 -3.58 -3.50 -23.06
N GLY A 337 -4.22 -2.36 -22.81
CA GLY A 337 -4.97 -1.57 -23.78
C GLY A 337 -6.39 -2.08 -24.05
N THR A 338 -7.28 -1.15 -24.39
CA THR A 338 -8.69 -1.43 -24.67
C THR A 338 -8.90 -2.18 -25.99
N ASP A 339 -8.04 -1.96 -27.00
CA ASP A 339 -8.14 -2.66 -28.29
C ASP A 339 -7.92 -4.17 -28.16
N ARG A 340 -6.92 -4.55 -27.36
CA ARG A 340 -6.65 -5.96 -27.05
C ARG A 340 -7.81 -6.60 -26.30
N LEU A 341 -8.40 -5.87 -25.34
CA LEU A 341 -9.59 -6.33 -24.63
C LEU A 341 -10.75 -6.58 -25.60
N ARG A 342 -11.05 -5.64 -26.49
CA ARG A 342 -12.12 -5.77 -27.50
C ARG A 342 -11.89 -6.97 -28.42
N GLU A 343 -10.66 -7.16 -28.91
CA GLU A 343 -10.31 -8.32 -29.74
C GLU A 343 -10.47 -9.65 -29.00
N LEU A 344 -10.10 -9.69 -27.72
CA LEU A 344 -10.31 -10.88 -26.90
C LEU A 344 -11.80 -11.17 -26.69
N VAL A 345 -12.60 -10.14 -26.37
CA VAL A 345 -14.05 -10.29 -26.17
C VAL A 345 -14.74 -10.79 -27.44
N SER A 346 -14.36 -10.28 -28.61
CA SER A 346 -14.99 -10.66 -29.90
C SER A 346 -14.79 -12.14 -30.23
N ARG A 347 -13.57 -12.67 -30.02
CA ARG A 347 -13.21 -14.06 -30.35
C ARG A 347 -13.51 -15.09 -29.26
N SER A 348 -13.87 -14.63 -28.06
CA SER A 348 -14.11 -15.51 -26.91
C SER A 348 -15.55 -16.04 -26.86
N SER A 349 -15.78 -17.01 -25.97
CA SER A 349 -17.12 -17.51 -25.63
C SER A 349 -18.04 -16.37 -25.19
N ALA A 350 -19.32 -16.44 -25.54
CA ALA A 350 -20.34 -15.52 -25.03
C ALA A 350 -20.72 -15.81 -23.57
N GLU A 351 -20.52 -17.05 -23.09
CA GLU A 351 -20.84 -17.44 -21.71
C GLU A 351 -20.09 -16.57 -20.68
N PRO A 352 -20.81 -15.79 -19.83
CA PRO A 352 -20.21 -14.84 -18.90
C PRO A 352 -19.06 -15.37 -18.04
N ALA A 353 -19.19 -16.55 -17.43
CA ALA A 353 -18.13 -17.10 -16.59
C ALA A 353 -16.89 -17.52 -17.39
N ARG A 354 -17.06 -17.99 -18.63
CA ARG A 354 -15.91 -18.33 -19.50
C ARG A 354 -15.24 -17.08 -20.03
N LEU A 355 -16.02 -16.09 -20.45
CA LEU A 355 -15.53 -14.81 -20.95
C LEU A 355 -14.74 -14.07 -19.86
N GLY A 356 -15.31 -13.96 -18.66
CA GLY A 356 -14.67 -13.29 -17.54
C GLY A 356 -13.32 -13.92 -17.16
N LYS A 357 -13.27 -15.25 -17.08
CA LYS A 357 -12.01 -15.98 -16.84
C LYS A 357 -10.99 -15.76 -17.96
N ALA A 358 -11.43 -15.79 -19.22
CA ALA A 358 -10.55 -15.56 -20.36
C ALA A 358 -9.92 -14.16 -20.33
N ILE A 359 -10.68 -13.13 -19.94
CA ILE A 359 -10.17 -11.76 -19.77
C ILE A 359 -9.11 -11.73 -18.67
N LEU A 360 -9.41 -12.24 -17.48
CA LEU A 360 -8.47 -12.24 -16.35
C LEU A 360 -7.18 -13.02 -16.67
N ASP A 361 -7.29 -14.16 -17.33
CA ASP A 361 -6.14 -14.97 -17.71
C ASP A 361 -5.27 -14.27 -18.76
N ASP A 362 -5.85 -13.55 -19.73
CA ASP A 362 -5.07 -12.79 -20.72
C ASP A 362 -4.38 -11.57 -20.11
N VAL A 363 -5.04 -10.88 -19.16
CA VAL A 363 -4.44 -9.78 -18.38
C VAL A 363 -3.25 -10.28 -17.56
N ARG A 364 -3.42 -11.38 -16.81
CA ARG A 364 -2.32 -11.99 -16.03
C ARG A 364 -1.16 -12.43 -16.92
N LYS A 365 -1.48 -13.01 -18.09
CA LYS A 365 -0.48 -13.42 -19.07
C LYS A 365 0.30 -12.22 -19.61
N HIS A 366 -0.38 -11.09 -19.85
CA HIS A 366 0.27 -9.86 -20.28
C HIS A 366 1.17 -9.27 -19.19
N ALA A 367 0.68 -9.19 -17.95
CA ALA A 367 1.44 -8.68 -16.81
C ALA A 367 2.70 -9.51 -16.54
N ALA A 368 2.69 -10.81 -16.85
CA ALA A 368 3.87 -11.68 -16.79
C ALA A 368 4.61 -11.66 -15.43
N GLY A 369 3.86 -11.49 -14.34
CA GLY A 369 4.38 -11.41 -12.97
C GLY A 369 4.73 -9.99 -12.49
N SER A 370 4.51 -8.96 -13.32
CA SER A 370 4.57 -7.56 -12.87
C SER A 370 3.58 -7.31 -11.73
N PRO A 371 3.96 -6.50 -10.72
CA PRO A 371 3.04 -6.09 -9.66
C PRO A 371 1.80 -5.39 -10.23
N GLN A 372 0.67 -5.58 -9.58
CA GLN A 372 -0.57 -4.89 -9.94
C GLN A 372 -0.50 -3.41 -9.52
N ASN A 373 -0.84 -2.50 -10.44
CA ASN A 373 -0.77 -1.05 -10.20
C ASN A 373 -2.04 -0.45 -9.60
N ASP A 374 -3.19 -0.99 -10.02
CA ASP A 374 -4.53 -0.59 -9.60
C ASP A 374 -5.47 -1.78 -9.46
N ASP A 375 -6.59 -1.62 -8.78
CA ASP A 375 -7.58 -2.68 -8.58
C ASP A 375 -8.11 -3.21 -9.93
N ILE A 376 -8.26 -4.53 -10.02
CA ILE A 376 -8.76 -5.21 -11.20
C ILE A 376 -10.14 -5.76 -10.87
N THR A 377 -11.17 -5.10 -11.40
CA THR A 377 -12.55 -5.53 -11.23
C THR A 377 -13.21 -5.74 -12.57
N LEU A 378 -14.01 -6.80 -12.65
CA LEU A 378 -14.67 -7.24 -13.87
C LEU A 378 -16.06 -7.75 -13.53
N MET A 379 -17.06 -7.32 -14.29
CA MET A 379 -18.40 -7.87 -14.24
C MET A 379 -18.88 -8.21 -15.65
N VAL A 380 -19.39 -9.43 -15.80
CA VAL A 380 -19.90 -9.95 -17.07
C VAL A 380 -21.29 -10.52 -16.83
N PHE A 381 -22.27 -10.11 -17.63
CA PHE A 381 -23.60 -10.71 -17.55
C PHE A 381 -24.23 -10.79 -18.93
N GLY A 382 -25.03 -11.82 -19.16
CA GLY A 382 -25.56 -12.09 -20.49
C GLY A 382 -26.83 -12.92 -20.44
N ARG A 383 -27.54 -12.90 -21.56
CA ARG A 383 -28.72 -13.75 -21.75
C ARG A 383 -28.27 -15.04 -22.39
N SER A 384 -28.60 -16.17 -21.75
CA SER A 384 -28.28 -17.50 -22.29
C SER A 384 -28.91 -17.68 -23.68
N PRO A 385 -28.26 -18.41 -24.60
CA PRO A 385 -28.88 -18.79 -25.86
C PRO A 385 -30.20 -19.51 -25.59
N SER A 386 -31.25 -19.19 -26.35
CA SER A 386 -32.47 -20.00 -26.31
C SER A 386 -32.10 -21.44 -26.70
N PRO A 387 -32.61 -22.47 -26.00
CA PRO A 387 -32.43 -23.85 -26.47
C PRO A 387 -32.96 -23.92 -27.91
N ALA A 388 -32.15 -24.47 -28.81
CA ALA A 388 -32.59 -24.70 -30.18
C ALA A 388 -33.82 -25.61 -30.14
N ASN A 389 -34.95 -25.10 -30.65
CA ASN A 389 -36.19 -25.87 -30.83
C ASN A 389 -35.99 -27.04 -31.80
#